data_AF-Q2CCV1-F1
#
_entry.id   AF-Q2CCV1-F1
#
_cell.length_a   1.000
_cell.length_b   1.000
_cell.length_c   1.000
_cell.angle_alpha   90.00
_cell.angle_beta   90.00
_cell.angle_gamma   90.00
#
_symmetry.space_group_name_H-M   'P 1'
#
loop_
_entity.id
_entity.type
_entity.pdbx_description
1 polymer ?
#
loop_
_entity_poly.entity_id
_entity_poly.type
_entity_poly.pdbx_seq_one_letter_code
_entity_poly.pdbx_strand_id
1 'polypeptide(L)'
;MNIKLALLLPAFALAACDEMPVSTGAEEVSMAAPVVVPFVPRQPEVNDPSDPCFAGSYLDLLGRNVDNTIIQPPGGLRIDRPGLLEAAFDTAEPLPAEERVPTRLSVRVDAAGTIEQVYCG
;
A
#
# COMPACT_ATOMS: atom_id res chain seq x y z
N MET A 1 -31.31 -0.86 59.80
CA MET A 1 -32.20 -1.86 59.14
C MET A 1 -31.32 -2.90 58.48
N ASN A 2 -31.41 -4.14 58.96
CA ASN A 2 -30.78 -5.32 58.38
C ASN A 2 -31.70 -5.87 57.29
N ILE A 3 -31.16 -6.15 56.09
CA ILE A 3 -31.72 -7.18 55.20
C ILE A 3 -30.56 -8.04 54.70
N LYS A 4 -30.54 -9.28 55.22
CA LYS A 4 -29.87 -10.45 54.66
C LYS A 4 -30.70 -10.95 53.48
N LEU A 5 -30.06 -11.34 52.37
CA LEU A 5 -30.34 -12.55 51.55
C LEU A 5 -29.34 -12.55 50.38
N ALA A 6 -28.32 -13.41 50.41
CA ALA A 6 -28.30 -14.78 49.86
C ALA A 6 -28.30 -14.77 48.31
N LEU A 7 -27.14 -14.93 47.68
CA LEU A 7 -26.52 -16.20 47.23
C LEU A 7 -27.12 -16.68 45.90
N LEU A 8 -26.28 -16.77 44.86
CA LEU A 8 -26.29 -17.83 43.86
C LEU A 8 -25.04 -17.74 42.97
N LEU A 9 -24.04 -18.56 43.31
CA LEU A 9 -23.03 -19.06 42.37
C LEU A 9 -23.71 -20.02 41.37
N PRO A 10 -23.20 -20.07 40.13
CA PRO A 10 -22.56 -21.31 39.65
C PRO A 10 -21.21 -20.96 38.97
N ALA A 11 -20.05 -21.49 39.36
CA ALA A 11 -19.58 -22.88 39.18
C ALA A 11 -19.52 -23.35 37.71
N PHE A 12 -18.46 -22.97 37.00
CA PHE A 12 -17.76 -23.74 35.95
C PHE A 12 -16.27 -23.32 36.07
N ALA A 13 -15.39 -24.07 36.74
CA ALA A 13 -14.87 -25.42 36.49
C ALA A 13 -13.96 -25.48 35.25
N LEU A 14 -12.73 -25.96 35.51
CA LEU A 14 -11.75 -26.56 34.59
C LEU A 14 -10.96 -25.56 33.73
N ALA A 15 -9.65 -25.67 33.54
CA ALA A 15 -8.64 -26.57 34.05
C ALA A 15 -7.26 -25.95 33.75
N ALA A 16 -6.27 -26.32 34.55
CA ALA A 16 -4.85 -26.40 34.25
C ALA A 16 -4.23 -25.32 33.33
N CYS A 17 -3.44 -24.44 33.95
CA CYS A 17 -2.27 -23.86 33.31
C CYS A 17 -1.34 -25.03 32.94
N ASP A 18 -1.42 -25.49 31.69
CA ASP A 18 -0.39 -26.36 31.12
C ASP A 18 0.76 -25.45 30.70
N GLU A 19 1.86 -25.63 31.41
CA GLU A 19 3.12 -24.93 31.28
C GLU A 19 3.73 -25.38 29.95
N MET A 20 3.42 -24.69 28.85
CA MET A 20 4.04 -25.03 27.57
C MET A 20 5.55 -24.77 27.66
N PRO A 21 6.41 -25.77 27.41
CA PRO A 21 7.84 -25.56 27.37
C PRO A 21 8.17 -24.60 26.23
N VAL A 22 9.03 -23.62 26.51
CA VAL A 22 9.73 -22.85 25.49
C VAL A 22 10.54 -23.84 24.67
N SER A 23 9.94 -24.29 23.57
CA SER A 23 10.67 -24.90 22.48
C SER A 23 11.33 -23.74 21.76
N THR A 24 12.64 -23.61 21.95
CA THR A 24 13.52 -22.88 21.04
C THR A 24 13.55 -23.64 19.71
N GLY A 25 12.43 -23.64 19.00
CA GLY A 25 12.43 -23.75 17.56
C GLY A 25 12.95 -22.41 17.08
N ALA A 26 14.19 -22.38 16.62
CA ALA A 26 14.62 -21.38 15.66
C ALA A 26 13.74 -21.56 14.42
N GLU A 27 12.51 -21.09 14.49
CA GLU A 27 11.80 -20.67 13.29
C GLU A 27 12.58 -19.43 12.87
N GLU A 28 13.56 -19.64 11.99
CA GLU A 28 13.94 -18.61 11.06
C GLU A 28 12.64 -18.16 10.43
N VAL A 29 12.02 -17.14 11.04
CA VAL A 29 11.15 -16.20 10.35
C VAL A 29 12.08 -15.64 9.30
N SER A 30 12.16 -16.37 8.19
CA SER A 30 12.73 -15.91 6.96
C SER A 30 11.95 -14.64 6.72
N MET A 31 12.56 -13.52 7.09
CA MET A 31 12.25 -12.20 6.59
C MET A 31 12.59 -12.27 5.10
N ALA A 32 11.84 -13.07 4.37
CA ALA A 32 11.83 -13.07 2.93
C ALA A 32 11.46 -11.64 2.60
N ALA A 33 12.44 -10.91 2.06
CA ALA A 33 12.21 -9.57 1.57
C ALA A 33 10.94 -9.61 0.71
N PRO A 34 10.05 -8.60 0.83
CA PRO A 34 8.81 -8.57 0.08
C PRO A 34 9.12 -8.87 -1.39
N VAL A 35 8.46 -9.90 -1.94
CA VAL A 35 8.71 -10.35 -3.31
C VAL A 35 8.23 -9.22 -4.24
N VAL A 36 9.18 -8.49 -4.80
CA VAL A 36 8.91 -7.43 -5.76
C VAL A 36 8.62 -8.07 -7.12
N VAL A 37 7.36 -8.05 -7.53
CA VAL A 37 6.93 -8.61 -8.82
C VAL A 37 6.84 -7.48 -9.84
N PRO A 38 7.45 -7.62 -11.03
CA PRO A 38 7.22 -6.70 -12.14
C PRO A 38 5.75 -6.65 -12.52
N PHE A 39 5.19 -5.45 -12.60
CA PHE A 39 3.85 -5.26 -13.12
C PHE A 39 3.86 -5.45 -14.64
N VAL A 40 2.94 -6.26 -15.13
CA VAL A 40 2.74 -6.47 -16.57
C VAL A 40 1.45 -5.75 -16.96
N PRO A 41 1.52 -4.63 -17.71
CA PRO A 41 0.34 -3.93 -18.15
C PRO A 41 -0.47 -4.78 -19.13
N ARG A 42 -1.79 -4.61 -19.09
CA ARG A 42 -2.69 -5.22 -20.09
C ARG A 42 -2.43 -4.60 -21.45
N GLN A 43 -2.66 -5.36 -22.52
CA GLN A 43 -2.61 -4.76 -23.85
C GLN A 43 -3.75 -3.75 -24.01
N PRO A 44 -3.50 -2.54 -24.55
CA PRO A 44 -4.56 -1.58 -24.79
C PRO A 44 -5.53 -2.16 -25.84
N GLU A 45 -6.82 -2.15 -25.51
CA GLU A 45 -7.88 -2.63 -26.42
C GLU A 45 -8.21 -1.60 -27.50
N VAL A 46 -8.01 -0.32 -27.19
CA VAL A 46 -8.32 0.82 -28.05
C VAL A 46 -7.15 1.80 -27.99
N ASN A 47 -6.79 2.36 -29.14
CA ASN A 47 -5.82 3.45 -29.21
C ASN A 47 -6.57 4.79 -29.11
N ASP A 48 -6.83 5.24 -27.88
CA ASP A 48 -7.53 6.51 -27.60
C ASP A 48 -6.53 7.68 -27.57
N PRO A 49 -6.67 8.70 -28.43
CA PRO A 49 -5.77 9.86 -28.43
C PRO A 49 -5.84 10.69 -27.14
N SER A 50 -6.87 10.53 -26.31
CA SER A 50 -6.98 11.14 -24.98
C SER A 50 -6.20 10.37 -23.89
N ASP A 51 -5.77 9.12 -24.17
CA ASP A 51 -4.94 8.28 -23.31
C ASP A 51 -3.61 7.90 -24.01
N PRO A 52 -2.74 8.89 -24.30
CA PRO A 52 -1.50 8.67 -25.06
C PRO A 52 -0.44 7.84 -24.30
N CYS A 53 -0.62 7.61 -23.00
CA CYS A 53 0.26 6.75 -22.18
C CYS A 53 -0.36 5.37 -21.91
N PHE A 54 -1.57 5.11 -22.39
CA PHE A 54 -2.35 3.89 -22.13
C PHE A 54 -2.56 3.62 -20.63
N ALA A 55 -2.89 4.64 -19.84
CA ALA A 55 -3.17 4.52 -18.41
C ALA A 55 -4.21 3.43 -18.10
N GLY A 56 -5.19 3.20 -18.99
CA GLY A 56 -6.17 2.11 -18.87
C GLY A 56 -5.56 0.70 -18.74
N SER A 57 -4.38 0.48 -19.36
CA SER A 57 -3.62 -0.77 -19.28
C SER A 57 -3.03 -1.03 -17.89
N TYR A 58 -2.97 -0.01 -17.04
CA TYR A 58 -2.34 -0.03 -15.72
C TYR A 58 -3.35 0.00 -14.56
N LEU A 59 -4.66 -0.09 -14.83
CA LEU A 59 -5.70 -0.04 -13.78
C LEU A 59 -5.57 -1.16 -12.73
N ASP A 60 -4.93 -2.29 -13.08
CA ASP A 60 -4.65 -3.38 -12.12
C ASP A 60 -3.56 -3.03 -11.10
N LEU A 61 -2.96 -1.83 -11.17
CA LEU A 61 -2.11 -1.26 -10.14
C LEU A 61 -2.89 -0.75 -8.94
N LEU A 62 -4.16 -0.40 -9.10
CA LEU A 62 -4.96 0.19 -8.03
C LEU A 62 -5.01 -0.74 -6.82
N GLY A 63 -4.79 -0.19 -5.63
CA GLY A 63 -4.73 -0.95 -4.37
C GLY A 63 -3.40 -1.68 -4.11
N ARG A 64 -2.44 -1.65 -5.04
CA ARG A 64 -1.09 -2.18 -4.79
C ARG A 64 -0.23 -1.14 -4.08
N ASN A 65 0.72 -1.62 -3.29
CA ASN A 65 1.75 -0.75 -2.74
C ASN A 65 2.82 -0.47 -3.80
N VAL A 66 3.12 0.80 -4.03
CA VAL A 66 4.05 1.26 -5.08
C VAL A 66 5.49 0.80 -4.81
N ASP A 67 5.89 0.68 -3.55
CA ASP A 67 7.26 0.31 -3.17
C ASP A 67 7.54 -1.19 -3.38
N ASN A 68 6.49 -2.00 -3.48
CA ASN A 68 6.56 -3.45 -3.74
C ASN A 68 6.27 -3.80 -5.21
N THR A 69 6.10 -2.80 -6.09
CA THR A 69 5.70 -3.01 -7.48
C THR A 69 6.70 -2.34 -8.42
N ILE A 70 7.32 -3.12 -9.33
CA ILE A 70 8.16 -2.52 -10.38
C ILE A 70 7.25 -2.10 -11.55
N ILE A 71 7.24 -0.79 -11.83
CA ILE A 71 6.44 -0.18 -12.90
C ILE A 71 7.41 0.47 -13.88
N GLN A 72 7.41 0.02 -15.15
CA GLN A 72 8.32 0.51 -16.19
C GLN A 72 7.55 0.86 -17.47
N PRO A 73 6.83 1.98 -17.48
CA PRO A 73 6.09 2.43 -18.65
C PRO A 73 7.06 3.02 -19.71
N PRO A 74 6.75 2.89 -21.00
CA PRO A 74 7.64 3.33 -22.09
C PRO A 74 7.88 4.85 -22.12
N GLY A 75 6.92 5.65 -21.65
CA GLY A 75 7.00 7.12 -21.60
C GLY A 75 7.54 7.69 -20.28
N GLY A 76 8.08 6.84 -19.41
CA GLY A 76 8.53 7.23 -18.07
C GLY A 76 7.42 7.20 -17.02
N LEU A 77 7.83 7.20 -15.74
CA LEU A 77 6.96 7.09 -14.57
C LEU A 77 7.14 8.31 -13.66
N ARG A 78 6.04 8.85 -13.16
CA ARG A 78 6.01 9.78 -12.04
C ARG A 78 5.15 9.21 -10.91
N ILE A 79 5.61 9.38 -9.67
CA ILE A 79 4.90 8.95 -8.46
C ILE A 79 4.57 10.18 -7.63
N ASP A 80 3.28 10.44 -7.44
CA ASP A 80 2.79 11.56 -6.66
C ASP A 80 2.44 11.08 -5.25
N ARG A 81 3.29 11.45 -4.29
CA ARG A 81 3.04 11.22 -2.86
C ARG A 81 2.45 12.47 -2.20
N PRO A 82 1.49 12.33 -1.28
CA PRO A 82 1.02 13.44 -0.45
C PRO A 82 2.21 14.02 0.32
N GLY A 83 2.26 15.36 0.41
CA GLY A 83 3.31 16.07 1.12
C GLY A 83 4.63 16.28 0.37
N LEU A 84 4.84 15.68 -0.82
CA LEU A 84 6.08 15.89 -1.58
C LEU A 84 6.22 17.33 -2.09
N LEU A 85 5.10 17.93 -2.51
CA LEU A 85 5.02 19.35 -2.87
C LEU A 85 5.17 20.25 -1.64
N GLU A 86 4.61 19.86 -0.50
CA GLU A 86 4.70 20.61 0.77
C GLU A 86 6.14 20.63 1.32
N ALA A 87 6.87 19.52 1.22
CA ALA A 87 8.28 19.43 1.59
C ALA A 87 9.18 20.34 0.75
N ALA A 88 8.82 20.58 -0.51
CA ALA A 88 9.56 21.46 -1.39
C ALA A 88 9.35 22.97 -1.07
N PHE A 89 8.32 23.33 -0.30
CA PHE A 89 8.13 24.72 0.17
C PHE A 89 9.03 25.11 1.36
N ASP A 90 9.60 24.14 2.09
CA ASP A 90 10.52 24.40 3.21
C ASP A 90 11.98 24.59 2.74
N THR A 91 12.27 24.13 1.53
CA THR A 91 13.52 24.42 0.83
C THR A 91 13.35 25.71 0.02
N ALA A 92 14.31 26.64 0.08
CA ALA A 92 14.34 27.85 -0.75
C ALA A 92 14.51 27.58 -2.26
N GLU A 93 14.31 26.33 -2.70
CA GLU A 93 14.41 25.91 -4.08
C GLU A 93 13.07 26.15 -4.78
N PRO A 94 13.09 26.73 -5.99
CA PRO A 94 11.87 26.87 -6.78
C PRO A 94 11.27 25.48 -7.01
N LEU A 95 9.96 25.35 -6.77
CA LEU A 95 9.23 24.15 -7.16
C LEU A 95 9.57 23.84 -8.63
N PRO A 96 9.93 22.58 -8.97
CA PRO A 96 10.16 22.22 -10.36
C PRO A 96 8.90 22.59 -11.14
N ALA A 97 9.06 23.39 -12.20
CA ALA A 97 7.95 23.73 -13.08
C ALA A 97 7.25 22.42 -13.48
N GLU A 98 5.92 22.39 -13.35
CA GLU A 98 5.13 21.20 -13.62
C GLU A 98 5.28 20.82 -15.10
N GLU A 99 6.27 19.97 -15.39
CA GLU A 99 6.58 19.53 -16.74
C GLU A 99 5.47 18.56 -17.15
N ARG A 100 4.56 19.03 -17.98
CA ARG A 100 3.46 18.20 -18.49
C ARG A 100 3.98 17.33 -19.62
N VAL A 101 4.10 16.03 -19.36
CA VAL A 101 4.54 15.04 -20.36
C VAL A 101 3.36 14.11 -20.66
N PRO A 102 2.59 14.35 -21.75
CA PRO A 102 1.36 13.60 -22.01
C PRO A 102 1.58 12.09 -22.12
N THR A 103 2.74 11.65 -22.61
CA THR A 103 3.07 10.22 -22.78
C THR A 103 3.57 9.56 -21.49
N ARG A 104 3.77 10.31 -20.40
CA ARG A 104 4.27 9.81 -19.12
C ARG A 104 3.12 9.23 -18.30
N LEU A 105 3.34 8.06 -17.73
CA LEU A 105 2.42 7.48 -16.76
C LEU A 105 2.67 8.11 -15.39
N SER A 106 1.61 8.55 -14.74
CA SER A 106 1.63 9.08 -13.38
C SER A 106 0.75 8.24 -12.48
N VAL A 107 1.25 7.94 -11.28
CA VAL A 107 0.51 7.23 -10.23
C VAL A 107 0.41 8.11 -9.00
N ARG A 108 -0.80 8.29 -8.49
CA ARG A 108 -1.03 8.92 -7.19
C ARG A 108 -1.13 7.84 -6.14
N VAL A 109 -0.42 8.03 -5.05
CA VAL A 109 -0.44 7.11 -3.91
C VAL A 109 -0.95 7.81 -2.67
N ASP A 110 -1.52 7.05 -1.73
CA ASP A 110 -1.87 7.54 -0.41
C ASP A 110 -0.64 7.67 0.51
N ALA A 111 -0.86 8.06 1.77
CA ALA A 111 0.20 8.17 2.78
C ALA A 111 0.85 6.81 3.14
N ALA A 112 0.19 5.69 2.86
CA ALA A 112 0.71 4.34 3.06
C ALA A 112 1.46 3.80 1.82
N GLY A 113 1.51 4.56 0.72
CA GLY A 113 2.11 4.15 -0.55
C GLY A 113 1.20 3.26 -1.41
N THR A 114 -0.09 3.17 -1.09
CA THR A 114 -1.10 2.46 -1.88
C THR A 114 -1.48 3.29 -3.10
N ILE A 115 -1.49 2.70 -4.29
CA ILE A 115 -1.88 3.37 -5.53
C ILE A 115 -3.39 3.58 -5.56
N GLU A 116 -3.82 4.85 -5.58
CA GLU A 116 -5.23 5.27 -5.62
C GLU A 116 -5.68 5.74 -7.01
N GLN A 117 -4.74 6.22 -7.83
CA GLN A 117 -5.05 6.73 -9.17
C GLN A 117 -3.91 6.47 -10.14
N VAL A 118 -4.27 6.22 -11.39
CA VAL A 118 -3.35 6.09 -12.53
C VAL A 118 -3.85 6.99 -13.66
N TYR A 119 -2.96 7.79 -14.24
CA TYR A 119 -3.33 8.77 -15.27
C TYR A 119 -2.11 9.17 -16.12
N CYS A 120 -2.35 9.86 -17.24
CA CYS A 120 -1.28 10.43 -18.06
C CYS A 120 -0.97 11.87 -17.69
N GLY A 121 0.32 12.24 -17.61
CA GLY A 121 0.78 13.63 -17.42
C GLY A 121 1.83 13.81 -16.36
#